data_AF-A0A9P3NP07-F1
#
_entry.id   AF-A0A9P3NP07-F1
#
_cell.length_a   1.000
_cell.length_b   1.000
_cell.length_c   1.000
_cell.angle_alpha   90.00
_cell.angle_beta   90.00
_cell.angle_gamma   90.00
#
_symmetry.space_group_name_H-M   'P 1'
#
loop_
_entity.id
_entity.type
_entity.pdbx_description
1 polymer ?
#
loop_
_entity_poly.entity_id
_entity_poly.type
_entity_poly.pdbx_seq_one_letter_code
_entity_poly.pdbx_strand_id
1 'polypeptide(L)'
;VAAGERVAKYLGQTATVGLQYSAAAQRRQKGADGAEPGRLFLTAFSDASWASEPEDMTSVGGFICCVGGGPTAWESKKQVDQALSSVESEYMALFRAIREVVWQRRLLAELGEEQQGPTPLYCDSQGAIALAKNPVLHGLTKHMKVKWHWVRSMVTAGEVELHYVKTTAQPADMMTKRLVEQQHWKCCKLAGMALN
;
A
#
# COMPACT_ATOMS: atom_id res chain seq x y z
N VAL A 1 20.57 16.93 -9.16
CA VAL A 1 20.70 16.64 -10.60
C VAL A 1 20.27 15.21 -10.94
N ALA A 2 20.82 14.17 -10.29
CA ALA A 2 20.51 12.75 -10.61
C ALA A 2 19.07 12.26 -10.38
N ALA A 3 18.26 12.93 -9.57
CA ALA A 3 16.84 12.57 -9.39
C ALA A 3 15.97 13.08 -10.56
N GLY A 4 16.22 14.31 -11.01
CA GLY A 4 15.50 14.90 -12.15
C GLY A 4 15.75 14.16 -13.46
N GLU A 5 16.99 13.74 -13.71
CA GLU A 5 17.33 12.91 -14.88
C GLU A 5 16.64 11.55 -14.88
N ARG A 6 16.48 10.93 -13.70
CA ARG A 6 15.75 9.66 -13.56
C ARG A 6 14.26 9.82 -13.83
N VAL A 7 13.66 10.90 -13.32
CA VAL A 7 12.26 11.23 -13.60
C VAL A 7 12.07 11.51 -15.10
N ALA A 8 12.95 12.30 -15.71
CA ALA A 8 12.87 12.59 -17.14
C ALA A 8 13.02 11.32 -18.00
N LYS A 9 13.95 10.43 -17.67
CA LYS A 9 14.13 9.14 -18.35
C LYS A 9 12.90 8.25 -18.20
N TYR A 10 12.34 8.18 -16.99
CA TYR A 10 11.11 7.44 -16.73
C TYR A 10 9.95 7.98 -17.58
N LEU A 11 9.67 9.29 -17.50
CA LEU A 11 8.60 9.93 -18.26
C LEU A 11 8.77 9.75 -19.79
N GLY A 12 10.01 9.83 -20.30
CA GLY A 12 10.28 9.57 -21.71
C GLY A 12 10.03 8.13 -22.14
N GLN A 13 10.35 7.16 -21.27
CA GLN A 13 10.14 5.73 -21.54
C GLN A 13 8.68 5.28 -21.35
N THR A 14 7.91 5.98 -20.50
CA THR A 14 6.54 5.61 -20.16
C THR A 14 5.50 6.56 -20.75
N ALA A 15 5.86 7.37 -21.76
CA ALA A 15 4.95 8.36 -22.36
C ALA A 15 3.68 7.75 -22.97
N THR A 16 3.73 6.47 -23.35
CA THR A 16 2.59 5.72 -23.93
C THR A 16 1.86 4.83 -22.92
N VAL A 17 2.34 4.78 -21.67
CA VAL A 17 1.76 3.94 -20.60
C VAL A 17 0.72 4.76 -19.86
N GLY A 18 -0.45 4.15 -19.58
CA GLY A 18 -1.55 4.82 -18.92
C GLY A 18 -2.35 3.91 -17.99
N LEU A 19 -3.22 4.51 -17.18
CA LEU A 19 -4.17 3.77 -16.35
C LEU A 19 -5.37 3.39 -17.20
N GLN A 20 -5.70 2.09 -17.23
CA GLN A 20 -6.86 1.59 -17.95
C GLN A 20 -7.82 0.91 -16.98
N TYR A 21 -9.00 1.49 -16.83
CA TYR A 21 -10.11 0.88 -16.10
C TYR A 21 -10.90 0.02 -17.08
N SER A 22 -10.89 -1.30 -16.85
CA SER A 22 -11.65 -2.25 -17.67
C SER A 22 -12.34 -3.29 -16.79
N ALA A 23 -13.46 -3.82 -17.27
CA ALA A 23 -14.16 -4.91 -16.58
C ALA A 23 -13.28 -6.15 -16.37
N ALA A 24 -12.25 -6.35 -17.21
CA ALA A 24 -11.27 -7.43 -17.05
C ALA A 24 -10.23 -7.13 -15.95
N ALA A 25 -9.77 -5.87 -15.82
CA ALA A 25 -8.87 -5.44 -14.74
C ALA A 25 -9.57 -5.56 -13.37
N GLN A 26 -10.86 -5.22 -13.30
CA GLN A 26 -11.71 -5.40 -12.13
C GLN A 26 -11.82 -6.86 -11.66
N ARG A 27 -11.73 -7.84 -12.59
CA ARG A 27 -11.78 -9.28 -12.26
C ARG A 27 -10.46 -9.82 -11.71
N ARG A 28 -9.31 -9.19 -11.98
CA ARG A 28 -7.97 -9.69 -11.58
C ARG A 28 -7.67 -9.53 -10.10
N GLN A 29 -8.22 -8.50 -9.46
CA GLN A 29 -8.15 -8.29 -7.99
C GLN A 29 -9.30 -8.99 -7.25
N LYS A 30 -10.17 -9.72 -7.95
CA LYS A 30 -11.33 -10.42 -7.40
C LYS A 30 -10.89 -11.66 -6.63
N GLY A 31 -10.50 -11.47 -5.37
CA GLY A 31 -10.40 -12.55 -4.38
C GLY A 31 -11.79 -12.90 -3.86
N ALA A 32 -12.22 -14.14 -4.12
CA ALA A 32 -13.31 -14.95 -3.55
C ALA A 32 -14.72 -14.36 -3.27
N ASP A 33 -14.92 -13.10 -2.88
CA ASP A 33 -16.22 -12.69 -2.31
C ASP A 33 -16.90 -11.55 -3.10
N GLY A 34 -17.91 -11.94 -3.87
CA GLY A 34 -19.20 -11.23 -3.88
C GLY A 34 -19.33 -9.83 -4.48
N ALA A 35 -18.35 -9.26 -5.19
CA ALA A 35 -18.57 -7.97 -5.85
C ALA A 35 -19.62 -8.07 -6.97
N GLU A 36 -20.79 -7.47 -6.72
CA GLU A 36 -21.88 -7.21 -7.67
C GLU A 36 -21.33 -6.52 -8.94
N PRO A 37 -21.80 -6.89 -10.15
CA PRO A 37 -21.40 -6.20 -11.37
C PRO A 37 -21.72 -4.70 -11.28
N GLY A 38 -20.71 -3.85 -11.40
CA GLY A 38 -20.87 -2.39 -11.47
C GLY A 38 -20.47 -1.58 -10.23
N ARG A 39 -20.15 -2.21 -9.09
CA ARG A 39 -19.64 -1.51 -7.91
C ARG A 39 -18.12 -1.33 -7.94
N LEU A 40 -17.64 -0.17 -7.49
CA LEU A 40 -16.22 0.06 -7.26
C LEU A 40 -15.77 -0.65 -5.98
N PHE A 41 -14.60 -1.29 -6.04
CA PHE A 41 -13.97 -1.94 -4.90
C PHE A 41 -12.63 -1.26 -4.60
N LEU A 42 -12.37 -0.98 -3.33
CA LEU A 42 -11.12 -0.42 -2.83
C LEU A 42 -10.20 -1.55 -2.35
N THR A 43 -8.93 -1.48 -2.72
CA THR A 43 -7.86 -2.35 -2.19
C THR A 43 -6.61 -1.52 -1.95
N ALA A 44 -5.73 -1.98 -1.08
CA ALA A 44 -4.48 -1.28 -0.82
C ALA A 44 -3.31 -2.23 -0.59
N PHE A 45 -2.11 -1.72 -0.83
CA PHE A 45 -0.85 -2.41 -0.66
C PHE A 45 0.11 -1.52 0.11
N SER A 46 0.86 -2.05 1.07
CA SER A 46 1.90 -1.33 1.79
C SER A 46 3.18 -2.13 1.87
N ASP A 47 4.32 -1.44 1.81
CA ASP A 47 5.65 -2.02 1.99
C ASP A 47 6.56 -0.96 2.65
N ALA A 48 7.64 -1.41 3.29
CA ALA A 48 8.69 -0.56 3.81
C ALA A 48 10.08 -1.15 3.52
N SER A 49 11.01 -0.30 3.11
CA SER A 49 12.44 -0.63 3.09
C SER A 49 13.07 -0.12 4.38
N TRP A 50 13.37 -1.03 5.29
CA TRP A 50 14.00 -0.70 6.59
C TRP A 50 15.42 -0.18 6.42
N ALA A 51 15.75 0.91 7.13
CA ALA A 51 17.07 1.54 7.16
C ALA A 51 17.71 1.74 5.77
N SER A 52 16.87 2.07 4.78
CA SER A 52 17.28 2.16 3.37
C SER A 52 17.90 3.50 2.99
N GLU A 53 17.73 4.55 3.82
CA GLU A 53 18.35 5.84 3.60
C GLU A 53 19.78 5.85 4.17
N PRO A 54 20.83 5.97 3.34
CA PRO A 54 22.21 5.83 3.81
C PRO A 54 22.67 6.94 4.76
N GLU A 55 22.07 8.14 4.68
CA GLU A 55 22.52 9.30 5.44
C GLU A 55 22.18 9.21 6.93
N ASP A 56 21.02 8.67 7.27
CA ASP A 56 20.53 8.62 8.66
C ASP A 56 19.89 7.29 9.06
N MET A 57 20.01 6.27 8.21
CA MET A 57 19.47 4.92 8.43
C MET A 57 17.96 4.94 8.72
N THR A 58 17.25 5.94 8.18
CA THR A 58 15.79 5.97 8.22
C THR A 58 15.22 5.03 7.16
N SER A 59 13.98 4.60 7.39
CA SER A 59 13.29 3.69 6.49
C SER A 59 12.49 4.48 5.45
N VAL A 60 12.28 3.92 4.27
CA VAL A 60 11.35 4.46 3.28
C VAL A 60 10.09 3.60 3.29
N GLY A 61 8.94 4.21 3.59
CA GLY A 61 7.65 3.53 3.54
C GLY A 61 6.88 3.96 2.31
N GLY A 62 6.02 3.07 1.81
CA GLY A 62 5.15 3.39 0.70
C GLY A 62 3.88 2.57 0.68
N PHE A 63 2.92 3.06 -0.10
CA PHE A 63 1.67 2.36 -0.33
C PHE A 63 1.12 2.66 -1.72
N ILE A 64 0.19 1.80 -2.16
CA ILE A 64 -0.63 1.99 -3.36
C ILE A 64 -2.07 1.63 -2.97
N CYS A 65 -2.99 2.57 -3.18
CA CYS A 65 -4.44 2.32 -3.10
C CYS A 65 -4.99 2.19 -4.51
N CYS A 66 -5.80 1.16 -4.73
CA CYS A 66 -6.44 0.88 -6.00
C CYS A 66 -7.97 0.90 -5.83
N VAL A 67 -8.66 1.59 -6.73
CA VAL A 67 -10.13 1.54 -6.85
C VAL A 67 -10.46 0.87 -8.17
N GLY A 68 -11.38 -0.09 -8.18
CA GLY A 68 -11.85 -0.71 -9.43
C GLY A 68 -10.74 -1.36 -10.27
N GLY A 69 -9.67 -1.85 -9.64
CA GLY A 69 -8.58 -2.51 -10.34
C GLY A 69 -7.42 -1.61 -10.78
N GLY A 70 -7.46 -0.29 -10.52
CA GLY A 70 -6.40 0.65 -10.92
C GLY A 70 -5.97 1.57 -9.77
N PRO A 71 -4.71 2.04 -9.77
CA PRO A 71 -4.18 2.89 -8.69
C PRO A 71 -4.81 4.29 -8.72
N THR A 72 -5.27 4.77 -7.57
CA THR A 72 -5.87 6.09 -7.38
C THR A 72 -5.07 6.99 -6.45
N ALA A 73 -4.33 6.39 -5.49
CA ALA A 73 -3.39 7.11 -4.64
C ALA A 73 -2.16 6.24 -4.35
N TRP A 74 -1.02 6.90 -4.18
CA TRP A 74 0.23 6.24 -3.84
C TRP A 74 1.11 7.19 -3.03
N GLU A 75 2.00 6.62 -2.23
CA GLU A 75 3.03 7.37 -1.50
C GLU A 75 4.35 6.59 -1.56
N SER A 76 5.46 7.31 -1.73
CA SER A 76 6.83 6.84 -1.49
C SER A 76 7.50 7.90 -0.63
N LYS A 77 7.71 7.63 0.66
CA LYS A 77 8.15 8.67 1.59
C LYS A 77 9.01 8.12 2.71
N LYS A 78 10.13 8.82 2.95
CA LYS A 78 11.00 8.64 4.11
C LYS A 78 10.19 8.74 5.42
N GLN A 79 10.40 7.77 6.31
CA GLN A 79 9.74 7.72 7.61
C GLN A 79 10.35 8.76 8.53
N VAL A 80 9.48 9.48 9.24
CA VAL A 80 9.89 10.56 10.16
C VAL A 80 10.43 9.96 11.46
N ASP A 81 9.80 8.90 11.93
CA ASP A 81 10.24 8.16 13.11
C ASP A 81 11.25 7.09 12.68
N GLN A 82 12.31 6.89 13.45
CA GLN A 82 13.29 5.86 13.18
C GLN A 82 12.78 4.50 13.65
N ALA A 83 12.58 3.59 12.70
CA ALA A 83 12.19 2.22 13.00
C ALA A 83 13.39 1.39 13.49
N LEU A 84 13.21 0.70 14.61
CA LEU A 84 14.24 -0.17 15.21
C LEU A 84 14.23 -1.59 14.64
N SER A 85 13.24 -1.92 13.81
CA SER A 85 13.14 -3.21 13.12
C SER A 85 12.40 -3.08 11.79
N SER A 86 12.56 -4.08 10.91
CA SER A 86 11.79 -4.17 9.67
C SER A 86 10.29 -4.23 9.94
N VAL A 87 9.88 -5.03 10.93
CA VAL A 87 8.48 -5.15 11.38
C VAL A 87 7.90 -3.79 11.78
N GLU A 88 8.68 -2.98 12.49
CA GLU A 88 8.25 -1.65 12.89
C GLU A 88 8.11 -0.69 11.69
N SER A 89 9.06 -0.70 10.75
CA SER A 89 8.98 0.12 9.54
C SER A 89 7.78 -0.26 8.67
N GLU A 90 7.49 -1.55 8.55
CA GLU A 90 6.32 -2.09 7.86
C GLU A 90 5.02 -1.67 8.54
N TYR A 91 4.99 -1.69 9.88
CA TYR A 91 3.85 -1.22 10.65
C TYR A 91 3.62 0.29 10.46
N MET A 92 4.68 1.08 10.37
CA MET A 92 4.58 2.52 10.09
C MET A 92 4.04 2.77 8.67
N ALA A 93 4.41 1.97 7.68
CA ALA A 93 3.85 2.03 6.33
C ALA A 93 2.36 1.63 6.32
N LEU A 94 2.00 0.54 7.01
CA LEU A 94 0.61 0.12 7.22
C LEU A 94 -0.24 1.24 7.80
N PHE A 95 0.25 1.93 8.84
CA PHE A 95 -0.47 3.06 9.44
C PHE A 95 -0.80 4.15 8.40
N ARG A 96 0.14 4.48 7.50
CA ARG A 96 -0.10 5.47 6.45
C ARG A 96 -1.09 4.98 5.41
N ALA A 97 -0.96 3.72 4.97
CA ALA A 97 -1.88 3.10 4.02
C ALA A 97 -3.32 3.05 4.58
N ILE A 98 -3.51 2.65 5.84
CA ILE A 98 -4.84 2.59 6.47
C ILE A 98 -5.47 3.98 6.58
N ARG A 99 -4.69 5.02 6.86
CA ARG A 99 -5.20 6.41 6.86
C ARG A 99 -5.76 6.81 5.50
N GLU A 100 -5.03 6.47 4.44
CA GLU A 100 -5.48 6.75 3.07
C GLU A 100 -6.73 5.93 2.74
N VAL A 101 -6.75 4.64 3.07
CA VAL A 101 -7.92 3.77 2.86
C VAL A 101 -9.16 4.33 3.56
N VAL A 102 -9.06 4.73 4.83
CA VAL A 102 -10.18 5.33 5.57
C VAL A 102 -10.66 6.62 4.92
N TRP A 103 -9.75 7.44 4.40
CA TRP A 103 -10.11 8.65 3.66
C TRP A 103 -10.83 8.32 2.35
N GLN A 104 -10.31 7.38 1.56
CA GLN A 104 -10.94 6.96 0.30
C GLN A 104 -12.30 6.29 0.50
N ARG A 105 -12.48 5.49 1.57
CA ARG A 105 -13.79 4.92 1.91
C ARG A 105 -14.84 6.01 2.11
N ARG A 106 -14.49 7.10 2.81
CA ARG A 106 -15.37 8.25 3.03
C ARG A 106 -15.68 8.97 1.72
N LEU A 107 -14.66 9.23 0.91
CA LEU A 107 -14.84 9.86 -0.40
C LEU A 107 -15.75 9.02 -1.31
N LEU A 108 -15.54 7.70 -1.37
CA LEU A 108 -16.37 6.80 -2.16
C LEU A 108 -17.82 6.77 -1.65
N ALA A 109 -18.03 6.82 -0.33
CA ALA A 109 -19.37 6.91 0.24
C ALA A 109 -20.09 8.21 -0.17
N GLU A 110 -19.41 9.36 -0.17
CA GLU A 110 -19.95 10.64 -0.65
C GLU A 110 -20.30 10.60 -2.15
N LEU A 111 -19.60 9.78 -2.92
CA LEU A 111 -19.86 9.55 -4.35
C LEU A 111 -20.93 8.47 -4.63
N GLY A 112 -21.54 7.88 -3.59
CA GLY A 112 -22.54 6.82 -3.73
C GLY A 112 -21.98 5.41 -3.91
N GLU A 113 -20.66 5.24 -3.81
CA GLU A 113 -19.93 3.98 -3.95
C GLU A 113 -19.45 3.45 -2.60
N GLU A 114 -20.35 3.45 -1.61
CA GLU A 114 -20.02 3.01 -0.24
C GLU A 114 -19.49 1.58 -0.21
N GLN A 115 -18.30 1.42 0.39
CA GLN A 115 -17.59 0.15 0.46
C GLN A 115 -18.23 -0.76 1.52
N GLN A 116 -18.68 -1.94 1.09
CA GLN A 116 -19.30 -2.93 1.98
C GLN A 116 -18.22 -3.82 2.58
N GLY A 117 -18.22 -3.92 3.91
CA GLY A 117 -17.22 -4.70 4.64
C GLY A 117 -15.83 -4.06 4.69
N PRO A 118 -14.85 -4.79 5.25
CA PRO A 118 -13.49 -4.31 5.41
C PRO A 118 -12.76 -4.22 4.07
N THR A 119 -11.93 -3.18 3.93
CA THR A 119 -11.08 -3.02 2.75
C THR A 119 -9.87 -3.96 2.84
N PRO A 120 -9.61 -4.81 1.83
CA PRO A 120 -8.40 -5.63 1.80
C PRO A 120 -7.14 -4.76 1.68
N LEU A 121 -6.22 -4.92 2.63
CA LEU A 121 -4.92 -4.27 2.63
C LEU A 121 -3.81 -5.33 2.73
N TYR A 122 -2.96 -5.39 1.72
CA TYR A 122 -1.91 -6.39 1.59
C TYR A 122 -0.53 -5.85 2.01
N CYS A 123 0.17 -6.59 2.88
CA CYS A 123 1.59 -6.35 3.17
C CYS A 123 2.37 -7.67 3.20
N ASP A 124 3.69 -7.63 3.03
CA ASP A 124 4.55 -8.81 3.03
C ASP A 124 5.18 -9.08 4.40
N SER A 125 4.77 -8.35 5.44
CA SER A 125 5.26 -8.50 6.81
C SER A 125 4.26 -9.20 7.71
N GLN A 126 4.43 -10.52 7.87
CA GLN A 126 3.64 -11.30 8.84
C GLN A 126 3.77 -10.76 10.27
N GLY A 127 4.95 -10.25 10.63
CA GLY A 127 5.17 -9.63 11.94
C GLY A 127 4.30 -8.39 12.13
N ALA A 128 4.21 -7.52 11.13
CA ALA A 128 3.39 -6.31 11.21
C ALA A 128 1.89 -6.65 11.28
N ILE A 129 1.44 -7.65 10.50
CA ILE A 129 0.07 -8.18 10.56
C ILE A 129 -0.24 -8.75 11.95
N ALA A 130 0.67 -9.55 12.51
CA ALA A 130 0.48 -10.15 13.83
C ALA A 130 0.36 -9.09 14.93
N LEU A 131 1.16 -8.02 14.86
CA LEU A 131 1.08 -6.89 15.78
C LEU A 131 -0.19 -6.05 15.61
N ALA A 132 -0.74 -5.99 14.40
CA ALA A 132 -1.99 -5.31 14.14
C ALA A 132 -3.21 -6.13 14.60
N LYS A 133 -3.04 -7.44 14.85
CA LYS A 133 -4.09 -8.33 15.36
C LYS A 133 -3.96 -8.60 16.86
N ASN A 134 -2.75 -8.55 17.44
CA ASN A 134 -2.49 -8.92 18.83
C ASN A 134 -1.92 -7.77 19.67
N PRO A 135 -2.28 -7.66 20.97
CA PRO A 135 -1.88 -6.53 21.81
C PRO A 135 -0.51 -6.65 22.49
N VAL A 136 0.24 -7.73 22.27
CA VAL A 136 1.50 -7.99 22.98
C VAL A 136 2.59 -7.03 22.49
N LEU A 137 2.83 -5.96 23.25
CA LEU A 137 3.83 -4.94 22.95
C LEU A 137 4.76 -4.72 24.14
N HIS A 138 6.04 -5.00 23.95
CA HIS A 138 7.08 -4.64 24.91
C HIS A 138 8.07 -3.67 24.22
N GLY A 139 8.44 -2.58 24.89
CA GLY A 139 9.56 -1.72 24.46
C GLY A 139 9.27 -0.55 23.50
N LEU A 140 8.01 -0.22 23.18
CA LEU A 140 7.70 0.90 22.26
C LEU A 140 7.60 2.27 22.95
N THR A 141 7.98 3.32 22.23
CA THR A 141 7.75 4.72 22.59
C THR A 141 6.25 5.08 22.59
N LYS A 142 5.86 6.15 23.30
CA LYS A 142 4.45 6.56 23.41
C LYS A 142 3.81 6.89 22.06
N HIS A 143 4.51 7.62 21.19
CA HIS A 143 3.95 8.03 19.89
C HIS A 143 3.65 6.83 18.99
N MET A 144 4.51 5.82 19.01
CA MET A 144 4.26 4.57 18.30
C MET A 144 3.08 3.81 18.88
N LYS A 145 2.99 3.70 20.22
CA LYS A 145 1.86 3.03 20.88
C LYS A 145 0.51 3.61 20.44
N VAL A 146 0.42 4.93 20.29
CA VAL A 146 -0.80 5.59 19.79
C VAL A 146 -1.12 5.16 18.36
N LYS A 147 -0.14 5.21 17.43
CA LYS A 147 -0.34 4.75 16.04
C LYS A 147 -0.77 3.29 15.98
N TRP A 148 -0.15 2.43 16.81
CA TRP A 148 -0.43 1.01 16.83
C TRP A 148 -1.78 0.66 17.43
N HIS A 149 -2.21 1.41 18.45
CA HIS A 149 -3.56 1.27 18.98
C HIS A 149 -4.59 1.70 17.92
N TRP A 150 -4.33 2.80 17.21
CA TRP A 150 -5.22 3.28 16.16
C TRP A 150 -5.35 2.27 15.00
N VAL A 151 -4.24 1.72 14.48
CA VAL A 151 -4.27 0.68 13.44
C VAL A 151 -5.11 -0.52 13.89
N ARG A 152 -4.88 -1.00 15.11
CA ARG A 152 -5.69 -2.08 15.71
C ARG A 152 -7.17 -1.73 15.74
N SER A 153 -7.52 -0.51 16.16
CA SER A 153 -8.93 -0.10 16.20
C SER A 153 -9.58 -0.11 14.81
N MET A 154 -8.85 0.23 13.74
CA MET A 154 -9.38 0.17 12.37
C MET A 154 -9.58 -1.27 11.89
N VAL A 155 -8.68 -2.19 12.26
CA VAL A 155 -8.82 -3.63 11.96
C VAL A 155 -9.98 -4.23 12.76
N THR A 156 -10.07 -3.97 14.07
CA THR A 156 -11.15 -4.49 14.92
C THR A 156 -12.52 -3.92 14.55
N ALA A 157 -12.59 -2.67 14.11
CA ALA A 157 -13.82 -2.06 13.62
C ALA A 157 -14.27 -2.59 12.25
N GLY A 158 -13.45 -3.40 11.57
CA GLY A 158 -13.77 -3.92 10.25
C GLY A 158 -13.71 -2.86 9.14
N GLU A 159 -12.94 -1.78 9.32
CA GLU A 159 -12.69 -0.80 8.24
C GLU A 159 -11.69 -1.36 7.22
N VAL A 160 -10.72 -2.14 7.73
CA VAL A 160 -9.64 -2.75 6.95
C VAL A 160 -9.40 -4.19 7.39
N GLU A 161 -9.06 -5.05 6.44
CA GLU A 161 -8.64 -6.42 6.69
C GLU A 161 -7.22 -6.62 6.16
N LEU A 162 -6.32 -7.07 7.03
CA LEU A 162 -4.91 -7.25 6.70
C LEU A 162 -4.62 -8.65 6.17
N HIS A 163 -4.03 -8.69 4.98
CA HIS A 163 -3.68 -9.91 4.25
C HIS A 163 -2.18 -9.98 3.98
N TYR A 164 -1.61 -11.17 4.15
CA TYR A 164 -0.22 -11.41 3.75
C TYR A 164 -0.13 -11.60 2.23
N VAL A 165 0.80 -10.90 1.59
CA VAL A 165 1.18 -11.13 0.20
C VAL A 165 2.67 -11.44 0.12
N LYS A 166 3.07 -12.33 -0.78
CA LYS A 166 4.50 -12.59 -1.02
C LYS A 166 5.13 -11.34 -1.64
N THR A 167 6.37 -11.01 -1.28
CA THR A 167 7.14 -9.90 -1.89
C THR A 167 7.14 -9.95 -3.42
N THR A 168 7.20 -11.14 -4.02
CA THR A 168 7.12 -11.29 -5.49
C THR A 168 5.80 -10.84 -6.13
N ALA A 169 4.75 -10.66 -5.32
CA ALA A 169 3.42 -10.23 -5.69
C ALA A 169 3.03 -8.91 -5.00
N GLN A 170 4.00 -8.17 -4.46
CA GLN A 170 3.80 -6.92 -3.74
C GLN A 170 4.01 -5.72 -4.69
N PRO A 171 2.96 -5.05 -5.20
CA PRO A 171 3.12 -3.87 -6.04
C PRO A 171 3.71 -2.67 -5.27
N ALA A 172 3.56 -2.61 -3.94
CA ALA A 172 4.12 -1.50 -3.15
C ALA A 172 5.66 -1.48 -3.10
N ASP A 173 6.35 -2.56 -3.51
CA ASP A 173 7.81 -2.61 -3.61
C ASP A 173 8.38 -1.49 -4.49
N MET A 174 7.65 -1.09 -5.53
CA MET A 174 8.12 0.00 -6.41
C MET A 174 8.10 1.37 -5.74
N MET A 175 7.44 1.49 -4.59
CA MET A 175 7.37 2.72 -3.79
C MET A 175 8.46 2.82 -2.74
N THR A 176 9.21 1.74 -2.50
CA THR A 176 10.16 1.66 -1.36
C THR A 176 11.55 1.24 -1.81
N LYS A 177 11.65 0.47 -2.90
CA LYS A 177 12.88 -0.16 -3.37
C LYS A 177 13.30 0.40 -4.72
N ARG A 178 14.61 0.41 -4.96
CA ARG A 178 15.19 0.71 -6.28
C ARG A 178 15.15 -0.56 -7.13
N LEU A 179 14.05 -0.73 -7.86
CA LEU A 179 13.83 -1.93 -8.67
C LEU A 179 14.54 -1.84 -10.03
N VAL A 180 14.97 -3.00 -10.53
CA VAL A 180 15.33 -3.15 -11.95
C VAL A 180 14.08 -3.10 -12.82
N GLU A 181 14.23 -2.76 -14.09
CA GLU A 181 13.13 -2.54 -15.04
C GLU A 181 12.10 -3.68 -15.03
N GLN A 182 12.56 -4.93 -15.10
CA GLN A 182 11.68 -6.10 -15.10
C GLN A 182 10.82 -6.22 -13.82
N GLN A 183 11.40 -5.92 -12.66
CA GLN A 183 10.70 -5.97 -11.38
C GLN A 183 9.73 -4.80 -11.23
N HIS A 184 10.16 -3.59 -11.62
CA HIS A 184 9.30 -2.41 -11.66
C HIS A 184 8.06 -2.67 -12.52
N TRP A 185 8.25 -3.23 -13.71
CA TRP A 185 7.16 -3.57 -14.61
C TRP A 185 6.21 -4.61 -14.06
N LYS A 186 6.74 -5.60 -13.33
CA LYS A 186 5.91 -6.58 -12.63
C LYS A 186 5.03 -5.90 -11.58
N CYS A 187 5.58 -4.97 -10.80
CA CYS A 187 4.83 -4.19 -9.83
C CYS A 187 3.74 -3.36 -10.53
N CYS A 188 4.04 -2.74 -11.68
CA CYS A 188 3.06 -1.99 -12.46
C CYS A 188 1.86 -2.84 -12.89
N LYS A 189 2.13 -4.06 -13.41
CA LYS A 189 1.07 -5.02 -13.78
C LYS A 189 0.23 -5.44 -12.58
N LEU A 190 0.86 -5.67 -11.42
CA LEU A 190 0.18 -6.04 -10.18
C LEU A 190 -0.71 -4.92 -9.63
N ALA A 191 -0.27 -3.66 -9.77
CA ALA A 191 -1.06 -2.48 -9.41
C ALA A 191 -2.25 -2.24 -10.37
N GLY A 192 -2.33 -2.97 -11.48
CA GLY A 192 -3.40 -2.82 -12.48
C GLY A 192 -3.12 -1.80 -13.58
N MET A 193 -1.86 -1.40 -13.76
CA MET A 193 -1.47 -0.56 -14.88
C MET A 193 -1.37 -1.39 -16.15
N ALA A 194 -2.13 -0.99 -17.17
CA ALA A 194 -2.14 -1.65 -18.47
C ALA A 194 -0.99 -1.15 -19.34
N LEU A 195 -0.56 -2.02 -20.25
CA LEU A 195 0.54 -1.78 -21.15
C LEU A 195 -0.05 -1.89 -22.54
N ASN A 196 -0.11 -0.76 -23.23
CA ASN A 196 -0.35 -0.72 -24.66
C ASN A 196 0.98 -0.88 -25.38
#